data_AF-A0A519VDI5-F1
#
_entry.id   AF-A0A519VDI5-F1
#
_cell.length_a   1.000
_cell.length_b   1.000
_cell.length_c   1.000
_cell.angle_alpha   90.00
_cell.angle_beta   90.00
_cell.angle_gamma   90.00
#
_symmetry.space_group_name_H-M   'P 1'
#
loop_
_entity.id
_entity.type
_entity.pdbx_description
1 polymer ?
#
loop_
_entity_poly.entity_id
_entity_poly.type
_entity_poly.pdbx_seq_one_letter_code
_entity_poly.pdbx_strand_id
1 'polypeptide(L)' 'MLAEKKERIIMGIDPGTAIMGYGIILEKGTKIELISLGIVRMDHLDDHFLKLQRIFEKTIALIDEYKPDVLAIEAPF' A
#
# COMPACT_ATOMS: atom_id res chain seq x y z
N MET A 1 -11.19 -27.27 -17.97
CA MET A 1 -11.62 -26.55 -16.75
C MET A 1 -10.93 -25.20 -16.75
N LEU A 2 -11.69 -24.10 -16.79
CA LEU A 2 -11.11 -22.78 -16.59
C LEU A 2 -10.68 -22.71 -15.12
N ALA A 3 -9.39 -22.49 -14.87
CA ALA A 3 -8.90 -22.30 -13.51
C ALA A 3 -9.68 -21.13 -12.87
N GLU A 4 -10.31 -21.36 -11.73
CA GLU A 4 -10.86 -20.26 -10.92
C GLU A 4 -9.73 -19.27 -10.66
N LYS A 5 -9.88 -18.04 -11.19
CA LYS A 5 -8.97 -16.95 -10.84
C LYS A 5 -9.21 -16.62 -9.38
N LYS A 6 -8.27 -17.00 -8.52
CA LYS A 6 -8.26 -16.68 -7.10
C LYS A 6 -8.37 -15.17 -6.92
N GLU A 7 -9.26 -14.72 -6.02
CA GLU A 7 -9.32 -13.31 -5.61
C GLU A 7 -8.00 -12.90 -4.97
N ARG A 8 -7.56 -11.68 -5.23
CA ARG A 8 -6.30 -11.14 -4.69
C ARG A 8 -6.45 -9.72 -4.19
N ILE A 9 -5.93 -9.45 -2.99
CA ILE A 9 -5.79 -8.09 -2.46
C ILE A 9 -4.40 -7.58 -2.85
N ILE A 10 -4.37 -6.45 -3.54
CA ILE A 10 -3.14 -5.79 -3.98
C ILE A 10 -3.01 -4.47 -3.23
N MET A 11 -1.88 -4.29 -2.55
CA MET A 11 -1.48 -3.04 -1.92
C MET A 11 -0.46 -2.33 -2.82
N GLY A 12 -0.75 -1.10 -3.22
CA GLY A 12 0.17 -0.20 -3.91
C GLY A 12 0.71 0.86 -2.96
N ILE A 13 2.02 1.12 -3.03
CA ILE A 13 2.70 2.21 -2.31
C ILE A 13 3.44 3.10 -3.30
N ASP A 14 3.18 4.40 -3.20
CA ASP A 14 3.97 5.47 -3.83
C ASP A 14 4.81 6.15 -2.74
N PRO A 15 6.12 5.85 -2.64
CA PRO A 15 6.97 6.33 -1.57
C PRO A 15 7.33 7.82 -1.74
N GLY A 16 7.27 8.57 -0.64
CA GLY A 16 7.75 9.96 -0.60
C GLY A 16 8.13 10.40 0.80
N THR A 17 9.08 11.35 0.91
CA THR A 17 9.65 11.79 2.20
C THR A 17 8.84 12.87 2.91
N ALA A 18 7.83 13.44 2.25
CA ALA A 18 6.87 14.37 2.84
C ALA A 18 5.46 13.77 2.90
N ILE A 19 5.07 13.07 1.82
CA ILE A 19 3.79 12.39 1.69
C ILE A 19 4.08 11.05 1.02
N MET A 20 3.57 9.97 1.60
CA MET A 20 3.55 8.65 0.98
C MET A 20 2.09 8.30 0.64
N GLY A 21 1.84 7.95 -0.62
CA GLY A 21 0.53 7.48 -1.07
C GLY A 21 0.40 5.98 -0.90
N TYR A 22 -0.81 5.50 -0.61
CA TYR A 22 -1.13 4.08 -0.70
C TYR A 22 -2.52 3.85 -1.28
N GLY A 23 -2.68 2.73 -1.98
CA GLY A 23 -3.97 2.25 -2.49
C GLY A 23 -4.11 0.75 -2.27
N ILE A 24 -5.34 0.30 -2.06
CA ILE A 24 -5.67 -1.11 -1.85
C ILE A 24 -6.82 -1.47 -2.76
N ILE A 25 -6.61 -2.48 -3.58
CA ILE A 25 -7.59 -2.95 -4.57
C ILE A 25 -7.82 -4.46 -4.40
N LEU A 26 -9.02 -4.89 -4.75
CA LEU A 26 -9.41 -6.28 -4.83
C LEU A 26 -9.56 -6.67 -6.30
N GLU A 27 -8.76 -7.62 -6.75
CA GLU A 27 -8.87 -8.22 -8.08
C GLU A 27 -9.75 -9.48 -8.00
N LYS A 28 -10.90 -9.45 -8.69
CA LYS A 28 -11.83 -10.59 -8.85
C LYS A 28 -11.92 -10.97 -10.32
N GLY A 29 -11.04 -11.85 -10.77
CA GLY A 29 -11.04 -12.35 -12.15
C GLY A 29 -10.62 -11.30 -13.18
N THR A 30 -11.60 -10.55 -13.71
CA THR A 30 -11.41 -9.42 -14.62
C THR A 30 -11.92 -8.09 -14.05
N LYS A 31 -12.52 -8.11 -12.86
CA LYS A 31 -13.00 -6.93 -12.16
C LYS A 31 -11.96 -6.47 -11.13
N ILE A 32 -11.83 -5.15 -11.00
CA ILE A 32 -11.02 -4.50 -9.98
C ILE A 32 -11.95 -3.60 -9.16
N GLU A 33 -11.90 -3.74 -7.84
CA GLU A 33 -12.66 -2.94 -6.89
C GLU A 33 -11.69 -2.17 -5.98
N LEU A 34 -11.92 -0.88 -5.79
CA LEU A 34 -11.16 -0.08 -4.82
C LEU A 34 -11.65 -0.43 -3.41
N ILE A 35 -10.73 -0.87 -2.55
CA ILE A 35 -11.00 -1.10 -1.12
C ILE A 35 -10.73 0.18 -0.33
N SER A 36 -9.53 0.74 -0.49
CA SER A 36 -9.07 1.89 0.29
C SER A 36 -8.02 2.68 -0.47
N LEU A 37 -7.94 3.97 -0.21
CA LEU A 37 -6.94 4.88 -0.75
C LEU A 37 -6.64 5.94 0.30
N GLY A 38 -5.38 6.27 0.49
CA GLY A 38 -5.00 7.29 1.45
C GLY A 38 -3.58 7.78 1.31
N ILE A 39 -3.22 8.65 2.25
CA ILE A 39 -1.89 9.23 2.35
C ILE A 39 -1.37 9.14 3.77
N VAL A 40 -0.06 9.02 3.90
CA VAL A 40 0.68 9.18 5.16
C VAL A 40 1.46 10.48 5.05
N ARG A 41 1.07 11.47 5.85
CA ARG A 41 1.78 12.75 5.95
C ARG A 41 2.93 12.63 6.94
N MET A 42 4.09 13.14 6.54
CA MET A 42 5.35 13.15 7.29
C MET A 42 6.04 14.53 7.21
N ASP A 43 5.36 15.50 6.61
CA ASP A 43 5.74 16.90 6.48
C ASP A 43 5.99 17.60 7.83
N HIS A 44 5.32 17.16 8.89
CA HIS A 44 5.47 17.64 10.26
C HIS A 44 6.61 16.97 11.05
N LEU A 45 7.33 16.03 10.45
CA LEU A 45 8.48 15.36 11.06
C LEU A 45 9.76 15.92 10.44
N ASP A 46 10.63 16.51 11.26
CA ASP A 46 11.90 17.06 10.77
C ASP A 46 13.02 16.00 10.68
N ASP A 47 12.94 14.96 11.51
CA ASP A 47 13.94 13.90 11.59
C ASP A 47 13.67 12.77 10.56
N HIS A 48 14.68 12.44 9.76
CA HIS A 48 14.62 11.37 8.76
C HIS A 48 14.37 9.98 9.39
N PHE A 49 14.91 9.71 10.57
CA PHE A 49 14.69 8.43 11.26
C PHE A 49 13.23 8.29 11.69
N LEU A 50 12.61 9.36 12.18
CA LEU A 50 11.19 9.37 12.55
C LEU A 50 10.29 9.17 11.33
N LYS A 51 10.67 9.73 10.16
CA LYS A 51 9.94 9.48 8.91
C LYS A 51 9.99 8.01 8.51
N LEU A 52 11.17 7.38 8.56
CA LEU A 52 11.32 5.96 8.24
C LEU A 52 10.54 5.07 9.21
N GLN A 53 10.59 5.36 10.51
CA GLN A 53 9.78 4.67 11.51
C GLN A 53 8.29 4.80 11.21
N ARG A 54 7.83 6.01 10.87
CA ARG A 54 6.43 6.29 10.54
C ARG A 54 5.97 5.54 9.29
N ILE A 55 6.80 5.49 8.25
CA ILE A 55 6.54 4.70 7.03
C ILE A 55 6.39 3.23 7.40
N PHE A 56 7.36 2.69 8.16
CA PHE A 56 7.36 1.29 8.58
C PHE A 56 6.10 0.93 9.37
N GLU A 57 5.79 1.69 10.42
CA GLU A 57 4.61 1.45 11.26
C GLU A 57 3.31 1.51 10.47
N LYS A 58 3.17 2.46 9.52
CA LYS A 58 1.97 2.55 8.69
C LYS A 58 1.87 1.43 7.66
N THR A 59 2.97 1.04 7.05
CA THR A 59 2.98 -0.10 6.13
C THR A 59 2.60 -1.39 6.87
N ILE A 60 3.15 -1.64 8.06
CA ILE A 60 2.79 -2.82 8.87
C ILE A 60 1.29 -2.79 9.24
N ALA A 61 0.78 -1.65 9.72
CA ALA A 61 -0.64 -1.53 10.06
C ALA A 61 -1.56 -1.84 8.86
N LEU A 62 -1.23 -1.36 7.67
CA LEU A 62 -1.98 -1.63 6.45
C LEU A 62 -1.89 -3.12 6.04
N ILE A 63 -0.72 -3.74 6.22
CA ILE A 63 -0.55 -5.18 5.96
C ILE A 63 -1.39 -6.01 6.93
N ASP A 64 -1.40 -5.67 8.21
CA ASP A 64 -2.17 -6.39 9.24
C ASP A 64 -3.69 -6.23 9.04
N GLU A 65 -4.12 -5.03 8.64
CA GLU A 65 -5.54 -4.71 8.40
C GLU A 65 -6.08 -5.40 7.14
N TYR A 66 -5.35 -5.31 6.02
CA TYR A 66 -5.87 -5.74 4.72
C TYR A 66 -5.33 -7.09 4.23
N LYS A 67 -4.27 -7.61 4.84
CA LYS A 67 -3.62 -8.89 4.49
C LYS A 67 -3.40 -9.05 2.98
N PRO A 68 -2.68 -8.10 2.34
CA PRO A 68 -2.49 -8.12 0.89
C PRO A 68 -1.71 -9.37 0.46
N ASP A 69 -2.12 -9.95 -0.67
CA ASP A 69 -1.38 -11.04 -1.34
C ASP A 69 -0.14 -10.50 -2.08
N VAL A 70 -0.22 -9.24 -2.54
CA VAL A 70 0.80 -8.59 -3.36
C VAL A 70 1.03 -7.18 -2.86
N LEU A 71 2.31 -6.81 -2.74
CA LEU A 71 2.75 -5.43 -2.55
C LEU A 71 3.41 -4.94 -3.85
N ALA A 72 2.87 -3.85 -4.41
CA ALA A 72 3.45 -3.11 -5.52
C ALA A 72 4.04 -1.80 -4.99
N ILE A 73 5.29 -1.50 -5.34
CA ILE A 73 5.99 -0.28 -4.91
C ILE A 73 6.70 0.35 -6.11
N GLU A 74 6.64 1.67 -6.22
CA GLU A 74 7.41 2.40 -7.23
C GLU A 74 8.89 2.50 -6.81
N ALA A 75 9.80 2.29 -7.76
CA ALA A 75 11.22 2.52 -7.55
C ALA A 75 11.57 3.95 -8.01
N PRO A 76 12.34 4.73 -7.24
CA PRO A 76 12.89 5.98 -7.74
C PRO A 76 13.86 5.69 -8.89
N PHE A 77 13.75 6.49 -9.96
CA PHE A 77 14.64 6.45 -11.13
C PHE A 77 15.97 7.14 -10.86
#